data_AF-A0A157T292-F1
#
_entry.id   AF-A0A157T292-F1
#
_cell.length_a   1.000
_cell.length_b   1.000
_cell.length_c   1.000
_cell.angle_alpha   90.00
_cell.angle_beta   90.00
_cell.angle_gamma   90.00
#
_symmetry.space_group_name_H-M   'P 1'
#
loop_
_entity.id
_entity.type
_entity.pdbx_description
1 polymer ?
#
loop_
_entity_poly.entity_id
_entity_poly.type
_entity_poly.pdbx_seq_one_letter_code
_entity_poly.pdbx_strand_id
1 'polypeptide(L)'
;MLRPKEACQRLGISYATLREYVKKGYIKPVILQSGKWRFREEDIERLMGIIRKRKVILYARVSSSTQKDDLVNQVKYLEEQVKEYDQVITDIGSGLNMKRKGFLKLLRMILNNEVSRVVVAYPDRLVRFGFEILEEVCKAHNCEIVVLNQEDKEEELVEDLMSALVSFSGKLYGMRSHKYEKVKKCAEELKNWKI
;
A
#
# COMPACT_ATOMS: atom_id res chain seq x y z
N MET A 1 8.74 -18.93 -0.40
CA MET A 1 8.97 -19.49 -1.76
C MET A 1 9.42 -20.94 -1.63
N LEU A 2 8.79 -21.85 -2.37
CA LEU A 2 8.96 -23.29 -2.31
C LEU A 2 10.04 -23.77 -3.29
N ARG A 3 10.80 -24.78 -2.87
CA ARG A 3 11.69 -25.56 -3.75
C ARG A 3 10.86 -26.42 -4.71
N PRO A 4 11.41 -26.82 -5.87
CA PRO A 4 10.66 -27.65 -6.80
C PRO A 4 10.17 -28.98 -6.20
N LYS A 5 10.95 -29.60 -5.32
CA LYS A 5 10.54 -30.82 -4.60
C LYS A 5 9.33 -30.57 -3.67
N GLU A 6 9.31 -29.44 -2.96
CA GLU A 6 8.20 -29.04 -2.08
C GLU A 6 6.95 -28.70 -2.91
N ALA A 7 7.13 -28.04 -4.05
CA ALA A 7 6.05 -27.75 -4.99
C ALA A 7 5.41 -29.04 -5.56
N CYS A 8 6.22 -30.00 -5.99
CA CYS A 8 5.75 -31.33 -6.40
C CYS A 8 4.97 -32.04 -5.29
N GLN A 9 5.47 -32.01 -4.06
CA GLN A 9 4.83 -32.64 -2.92
C GLN A 9 3.47 -32.00 -2.59
N ARG A 10 3.37 -30.67 -2.63
CA ARG A 10 2.10 -29.95 -2.43
C ARG A 10 1.08 -30.23 -3.53
N LEU A 11 1.52 -30.25 -4.79
CA LEU A 11 0.65 -30.49 -5.94
C LEU A 11 0.29 -31.96 -6.16
N GLY A 12 0.97 -32.90 -5.50
CA GLY A 12 0.81 -34.33 -5.77
C GLY A 12 1.28 -34.75 -7.17
N ILE A 13 2.23 -34.03 -7.77
CA ILE A 13 2.72 -34.29 -9.15
C ILE A 13 4.20 -34.64 -9.20
N SER A 14 4.60 -35.32 -10.27
CA SER A 14 6.02 -35.62 -10.54
C SER A 14 6.81 -34.36 -10.93
N TYR A 15 8.14 -34.43 -10.78
CA TYR A 15 9.03 -33.35 -11.26
C TYR A 15 8.99 -33.16 -12.79
N ALA A 16 8.70 -34.22 -13.54
CA ALA A 16 8.51 -34.12 -14.99
C ALA A 16 7.25 -33.31 -15.33
N THR A 17 6.14 -33.58 -14.65
CA THR A 17 4.89 -32.82 -14.78
C THR A 17 5.07 -31.35 -14.41
N LEU A 18 5.78 -31.06 -13.32
CA LEU A 18 6.09 -29.68 -12.92
C LEU A 18 6.89 -28.94 -14.01
N ARG A 19 7.89 -29.58 -14.63
CA ARG A 19 8.64 -29.00 -15.76
C ARG A 19 7.74 -28.73 -16.97
N GLU A 20 6.82 -29.64 -17.28
CA GLU A 20 5.87 -29.45 -18.37
C GLU A 20 4.91 -28.30 -18.09
N TYR A 21 4.46 -28.14 -16.84
CA TYR A 21 3.60 -27.01 -16.44
C TYR A 21 4.33 -25.68 -16.58
N VAL A 22 5.62 -25.63 -16.25
CA VAL A 22 6.46 -24.44 -16.48
C VAL A 22 6.59 -24.17 -17.98
N LYS A 23 6.87 -25.20 -18.80
CA LYS A 23 6.99 -25.08 -20.26
C LYS A 23 5.70 -24.59 -20.92
N LYS A 24 4.55 -25.11 -20.48
CA LYS A 24 3.21 -24.70 -20.94
C LYS A 24 2.75 -23.35 -20.36
N GLY A 25 3.46 -22.80 -19.38
CA GLY A 25 3.16 -21.51 -18.77
C GLY A 25 2.07 -21.54 -17.69
N TYR A 26 1.62 -22.71 -17.24
CA TYR A 26 0.63 -22.83 -16.16
C TYR A 26 1.14 -22.29 -14.81
N ILE A 27 2.45 -22.35 -14.60
CA ILE A 27 3.14 -21.78 -13.43
C ILE A 27 4.51 -21.22 -13.85
N LYS A 28 4.85 -20.03 -13.37
CA LYS A 28 6.15 -19.39 -13.65
C LYS A 28 7.05 -19.44 -12.43
N PRO A 29 8.23 -20.09 -12.50
CA PRO A 29 9.18 -20.07 -11.40
C PRO A 29 9.91 -18.73 -11.33
N VAL A 30 10.23 -18.30 -10.13
CA VAL A 30 11.25 -17.29 -9.86
C VAL A 30 12.61 -17.97 -9.99
N ILE A 31 13.44 -17.49 -10.93
CA ILE A 31 14.79 -18.01 -11.15
C ILE A 31 15.76 -17.21 -10.28
N LEU A 32 16.41 -17.86 -9.31
CA LEU A 32 17.45 -17.23 -8.49
C LEU A 32 18.72 -16.98 -9.31
N GLN A 33 19.61 -16.10 -8.84
CA GLN A 33 20.93 -15.87 -9.46
C GLN A 33 21.76 -17.16 -9.64
N SER A 34 21.51 -18.17 -8.80
CA SER A 34 22.11 -19.51 -8.91
C SER A 34 21.50 -20.41 -10.00
N GLY A 35 20.55 -19.91 -10.80
CA GLY A 35 19.78 -20.68 -11.79
C GLY A 35 18.70 -21.59 -11.19
N LYS A 36 18.60 -21.66 -9.86
CA LYS A 36 17.64 -22.54 -9.16
C LYS A 36 16.22 -21.97 -9.22
N TRP A 37 15.25 -22.83 -9.51
CA TRP A 37 13.83 -22.48 -9.49
C TRP A 37 13.28 -22.36 -8.07
N ARG A 38 12.41 -21.37 -7.89
CA ARG A 38 11.57 -21.17 -6.72
C ARG A 38 10.14 -20.88 -7.16
N PHE A 39 9.17 -21.42 -6.43
CA PHE A 39 7.76 -21.21 -6.70
C PHE A 39 7.12 -20.40 -5.58
N ARG A 40 6.24 -19.46 -5.89
CA ARG A 40 5.44 -18.80 -4.84
C ARG A 40 4.38 -19.76 -4.36
N GLU A 41 4.02 -19.66 -3.10
CA GLU A 41 3.02 -20.55 -2.50
C GLU A 41 1.63 -20.32 -3.13
N GLU A 42 1.31 -19.06 -3.44
CA GLU A 42 0.08 -18.66 -4.14
C GLU A 42 -0.06 -19.33 -5.52
N ASP A 43 1.03 -19.43 -6.29
CA ASP A 43 0.98 -20.06 -7.62
C ASP A 43 0.68 -21.57 -7.51
N ILE A 44 1.14 -22.21 -6.43
CA ILE A 44 0.90 -23.62 -6.13
C ILE A 44 -0.54 -23.83 -5.66
N GLU A 45 -1.02 -23.02 -4.73
CA GLU A 45 -2.40 -23.07 -4.25
C GLU A 45 -3.41 -22.83 -5.37
N ARG A 46 -3.13 -21.89 -6.28
CA ARG A 46 -3.93 -21.66 -7.48
C ARG A 46 -4.06 -22.92 -8.35
N LEU A 47 -2.95 -23.64 -8.55
CA LEU A 47 -2.95 -24.90 -9.30
C LEU A 47 -3.67 -26.04 -8.56
N MET A 48 -3.71 -26.00 -7.22
CA MET A 48 -4.48 -26.94 -6.41
C MET A 48 -5.99 -26.63 -6.38
N GLY A 49 -6.42 -25.50 -6.98
CA GLY A 49 -7.79 -25.03 -6.87
C GLY A 49 -8.14 -24.47 -5.49
N ILE A 50 -7.15 -24.19 -4.64
CA ILE A 50 -7.35 -23.57 -3.34
C ILE A 50 -7.61 -22.08 -3.57
N ILE A 51 -8.87 -21.67 -3.50
CA ILE A 51 -9.27 -20.27 -3.53
C ILE A 51 -9.14 -19.72 -2.10
N ARG A 52 -8.06 -19.01 -1.81
CA ARG A 52 -7.97 -18.26 -0.55
C ARG A 52 -9.08 -17.22 -0.53
N LYS A 53 -9.86 -17.19 0.57
CA LYS A 53 -10.81 -16.10 0.82
C LYS A 53 -10.02 -14.80 0.84
N ARG A 54 -10.31 -13.91 -0.10
CA ARG A 54 -9.68 -12.59 -0.20
C ARG A 54 -10.28 -11.68 0.85
N LYS A 55 -9.44 -10.83 1.44
CA LYS A 55 -9.78 -10.03 2.61
C LYS A 55 -10.36 -8.67 2.22
N VAL A 56 -11.36 -8.23 2.98
CA VAL A 56 -11.81 -6.83 3.01
C VAL A 56 -11.04 -6.12 4.12
N ILE A 57 -10.31 -5.06 3.77
CA ILE A 57 -9.44 -4.32 4.68
C ILE A 57 -9.99 -2.92 4.89
N LEU A 58 -10.14 -2.51 6.16
CA LEU A 58 -10.35 -1.12 6.52
C LEU A 58 -8.97 -0.47 6.74
N TYR A 59 -8.70 0.64 6.07
CA TYR A 59 -7.45 1.39 6.26
C TYR A 59 -7.73 2.79 6.79
N ALA A 60 -7.11 3.13 7.93
CA ALA A 60 -7.26 4.43 8.56
C ALA A 60 -5.89 5.09 8.81
N ARG A 61 -5.84 6.41 8.71
CA ARG A 61 -4.61 7.19 8.91
C ARG A 61 -4.92 8.55 9.50
N VAL A 62 -4.01 9.00 10.37
CA VAL A 62 -3.87 10.41 10.78
C VAL A 62 -2.43 10.88 10.58
N SER A 63 -2.23 12.19 10.44
CA SER A 63 -0.90 12.77 10.13
C SER A 63 0.04 12.80 11.34
N SER A 64 -0.50 12.97 12.54
CA SER A 64 0.27 13.15 13.78
C SER A 64 -0.17 12.21 14.90
N SER A 65 0.75 11.91 15.83
CA SER A 65 0.45 11.16 17.06
C SER A 65 -0.44 11.92 18.03
N THR A 66 -0.58 13.24 17.87
CA THR A 66 -1.53 14.07 18.63
C THR A 66 -2.98 13.79 18.22
N GLN A 67 -3.22 13.25 17.02
CA GLN A 67 -4.54 12.94 16.46
C GLN A 67 -4.94 11.47 16.72
N LYS A 68 -4.43 10.85 17.79
CA LYS A 68 -4.73 9.43 18.08
C LYS A 68 -6.21 9.17 18.32
N ASP A 69 -6.90 10.09 18.97
CA ASP A 69 -8.34 9.97 19.21
C ASP A 69 -9.13 10.07 17.90
N ASP A 70 -8.69 10.94 16.98
CA ASP A 70 -9.27 11.01 15.63
C ASP A 70 -9.06 9.72 14.84
N LEU A 71 -7.92 9.04 15.02
CA LEU A 71 -7.68 7.74 14.40
C LEU A 71 -8.67 6.70 14.92
N VAL A 72 -8.93 6.67 16.22
CA VAL A 72 -9.91 5.77 16.82
C VAL A 72 -11.32 6.06 16.28
N ASN A 73 -11.70 7.33 16.22
CA ASN A 73 -12.99 7.74 15.67
C ASN A 73 -13.12 7.38 14.18
N GLN A 74 -12.04 7.54 13.41
CA GLN A 74 -12.02 7.17 11.99
C GLN A 74 -12.18 5.66 11.80
N VAL A 75 -11.53 4.84 12.64
CA VAL A 75 -11.72 3.38 12.62
C VAL A 75 -13.17 3.02 12.93
N LYS A 76 -13.74 3.57 14.01
CA LYS A 76 -15.15 3.32 14.36
C LYS A 76 -16.10 3.71 13.22
N TYR A 77 -15.88 4.86 12.60
CA TYR A 77 -16.66 5.30 11.45
C TYR A 77 -16.58 4.28 10.29
N LEU A 78 -15.41 3.75 9.97
CA LEU A 78 -15.26 2.72 8.95
C LEU A 78 -15.99 1.42 9.32
N GLU A 79 -15.90 1.00 10.58
CA GLU A 79 -16.56 -0.21 11.09
C GLU A 79 -18.10 -0.08 11.08
N GLU A 80 -18.63 1.11 11.35
CA GLU A 80 -20.07 1.39 11.28
C GLU A 80 -20.60 1.34 9.83
N GLN A 81 -19.81 1.84 8.88
CA GLN A 81 -20.20 1.87 7.46
C GLN A 81 -19.98 0.52 6.75
N VAL A 82 -19.04 -0.30 7.23
CA VAL A 82 -18.68 -1.59 6.62
C VAL A 82 -18.88 -2.70 7.64
N LYS A 83 -20.01 -3.41 7.54
CA LYS A 83 -20.36 -4.50 8.47
C LYS A 83 -19.51 -5.75 8.32
N GLU A 84 -19.05 -6.04 7.11
CA GLU A 84 -18.25 -7.23 6.81
C GLU A 84 -16.84 -6.83 6.37
N TYR A 85 -15.91 -6.89 7.32
CA TYR A 85 -14.48 -6.69 7.09
C TYR A 85 -13.67 -7.79 7.79
N ASP A 86 -12.48 -8.11 7.26
CA ASP A 86 -11.63 -9.17 7.81
C ASP A 86 -10.47 -8.60 8.65
N GLN A 87 -10.04 -7.35 8.40
CA GLN A 87 -8.93 -6.73 9.13
C GLN A 87 -8.97 -5.21 9.08
N VAL A 88 -8.55 -4.57 10.17
CA VAL A 88 -8.22 -3.13 10.20
C VAL A 88 -6.70 -2.94 10.13
N ILE A 89 -6.25 -1.96 9.36
CA ILE A 89 -4.86 -1.52 9.30
C ILE A 89 -4.83 -0.02 9.56
N THR A 90 -3.92 0.42 10.43
CA THR A 90 -3.79 1.84 10.77
C THR A 90 -2.34 2.31 10.62
N ASP A 91 -2.18 3.60 10.35
CA ASP A 91 -0.89 4.30 10.43
C ASP A 91 -1.03 5.68 11.08
N ILE A 92 0.07 6.11 11.69
CA ILE A 92 0.27 7.49 12.12
C ILE A 92 1.43 8.05 11.30
N GLY A 93 1.16 9.10 10.53
CA GLY A 93 2.12 9.79 9.67
C GLY A 93 1.47 10.42 8.45
N SER A 94 2.16 11.40 7.86
CA SER A 94 1.74 12.08 6.63
C SER A 94 1.45 11.12 5.47
N GLY A 95 0.49 11.49 4.61
CA GLY A 95 0.18 10.80 3.36
C GLY A 95 1.34 10.79 2.36
N LEU A 96 2.36 11.64 2.55
CA LEU A 96 3.61 11.65 1.78
C LEU A 96 4.61 10.58 2.23
N ASN A 97 4.43 10.00 3.42
CA ASN A 97 5.36 9.03 3.96
C ASN A 97 5.14 7.64 3.35
N MET A 98 5.91 7.28 2.31
CA MET A 98 5.87 5.96 1.67
C MET A 98 6.48 4.82 2.50
N LYS A 99 6.98 5.11 3.71
CA LYS A 99 7.57 4.12 4.63
C LYS A 99 6.62 3.72 5.78
N ARG A 100 5.38 4.19 5.74
CA ARG A 100 4.31 3.79 6.69
C ARG A 100 4.17 2.27 6.70
N LYS A 101 4.21 1.68 7.91
CA LYS A 101 4.29 0.22 8.07
C LYS A 101 2.98 -0.45 7.69
N GLY A 102 1.85 0.15 8.05
CA GLY A 102 0.52 -0.33 7.68
C GLY A 102 0.31 -0.25 6.17
N PHE A 103 0.65 0.88 5.55
CA PHE A 103 0.57 1.10 4.11
C PHE A 103 1.41 0.09 3.32
N LEU A 104 2.69 -0.10 3.69
CA LEU A 104 3.54 -1.08 3.03
C LEU A 104 3.05 -2.52 3.23
N LYS A 105 2.48 -2.83 4.40
CA LYS A 105 1.83 -4.13 4.64
C LYS A 105 0.64 -4.31 3.71
N LEU A 106 -0.26 -3.33 3.64
CA LEU A 106 -1.44 -3.34 2.78
C LEU A 106 -1.05 -3.51 1.31
N LEU A 107 -0.10 -2.71 0.81
CA LEU A 107 0.36 -2.78 -0.56
C LEU A 107 0.91 -4.18 -0.91
N ARG A 108 1.70 -4.78 -0.02
CA ARG A 108 2.19 -6.16 -0.22
C ARG A 108 1.05 -7.18 -0.26
N MET A 109 0.05 -7.04 0.61
CA MET A 109 -1.11 -7.93 0.60
C MET A 109 -1.92 -7.81 -0.71
N ILE A 110 -2.07 -6.59 -1.25
CA ILE A 110 -2.71 -6.36 -2.57
C ILE A 110 -1.89 -7.05 -3.67
N LEU A 111 -0.57 -6.84 -3.70
CA LEU A 111 0.33 -7.43 -4.71
C LEU A 111 0.37 -8.97 -4.67
N ASN A 112 0.12 -9.56 -3.50
CA ASN A 112 -0.03 -11.01 -3.30
C ASN A 112 -1.47 -11.52 -3.54
N ASN A 113 -2.36 -10.68 -4.08
CA ASN A 113 -3.78 -10.98 -4.33
C ASN A 113 -4.57 -11.41 -3.08
N GLU A 114 -4.11 -11.05 -1.88
CA GLU A 114 -4.74 -11.42 -0.61
C GLU A 114 -5.96 -10.55 -0.27
N VAL A 115 -6.10 -9.39 -0.92
CA VAL A 115 -7.10 -8.36 -0.59
C VAL A 115 -8.07 -8.21 -1.74
N SER A 116 -9.38 -8.32 -1.49
CA SER A 116 -10.44 -8.09 -2.47
C SER A 116 -10.92 -6.65 -2.47
N ARG A 117 -10.93 -6.00 -1.32
CA ARG A 117 -11.43 -4.64 -1.16
C ARG A 117 -10.65 -3.90 -0.08
N VAL A 118 -10.33 -2.64 -0.34
CA VAL A 118 -9.80 -1.70 0.64
C VAL A 118 -10.82 -0.59 0.81
N VAL A 119 -11.22 -0.31 2.05
CA VAL A 119 -12.12 0.79 2.37
C VAL A 119 -11.38 1.85 3.16
N VAL A 120 -11.51 3.10 2.74
CA VAL A 120 -10.93 4.27 3.39
C VAL A 120 -11.95 5.38 3.54
N ALA A 121 -11.76 6.23 4.55
CA ALA A 121 -12.66 7.34 4.79
C ALA A 121 -12.54 8.43 3.71
N TYR A 122 -11.32 8.71 3.26
CA TYR A 122 -10.96 9.75 2.28
C TYR A 122 -9.82 9.24 1.37
N PRO A 123 -9.65 9.76 0.13
CA PRO A 123 -8.59 9.30 -0.79
C PRO A 123 -7.18 9.50 -0.19
N ASP A 124 -6.95 10.65 0.45
CA ASP A 124 -5.68 11.04 1.05
C ASP A 124 -5.25 10.21 2.28
N ARG A 125 -6.12 9.29 2.74
CA ARG A 125 -5.72 8.32 3.75
C ARG A 125 -4.63 7.41 3.20
N LEU A 126 -4.76 6.96 1.95
CA LEU A 126 -3.75 6.11 1.33
C LEU A 126 -2.49 6.90 1.01
N VAL A 127 -2.59 7.93 0.16
CA VAL A 127 -1.45 8.72 -0.32
C VAL A 127 -1.89 10.14 -0.66
N ARG A 128 -1.00 11.13 -0.50
CA ARG A 128 -1.27 12.50 -0.97
C ARG A 128 -1.10 12.64 -2.49
N PHE A 129 -0.22 11.84 -3.10
CA PHE A 129 0.04 11.83 -4.53
C PHE A 129 0.09 10.39 -5.05
N GLY A 130 -0.36 10.19 -6.29
CA GLY A 130 -0.32 8.89 -6.96
C GLY A 130 -1.41 7.93 -6.49
N PHE A 131 -2.60 8.46 -6.18
CA PHE A 131 -3.76 7.63 -5.87
C PHE A 131 -4.17 6.78 -7.08
N GLU A 132 -4.11 7.36 -8.27
CA GLU A 132 -4.40 6.73 -9.56
C GLU A 132 -3.45 5.55 -9.85
N ILE A 133 -2.21 5.62 -9.37
CA ILE A 133 -1.27 4.49 -9.45
C ILE A 133 -1.77 3.32 -8.60
N LEU A 134 -2.29 3.61 -7.40
CA LEU A 134 -2.87 2.58 -6.53
C LEU A 134 -4.14 1.99 -7.13
N GLU A 135 -4.96 2.79 -7.80
CA GLU A 135 -6.13 2.30 -8.52
C GLU A 135 -5.75 1.30 -9.62
N GLU A 136 -4.76 1.64 -10.45
CA GLU A 136 -4.27 0.73 -11.50
C GLU A 136 -3.64 -0.55 -10.92
N VAL A 137 -2.88 -0.44 -9.83
CA VAL A 137 -2.37 -1.61 -9.10
C VAL A 137 -3.52 -2.47 -8.58
N CYS A 138 -4.51 -1.86 -7.93
CA CYS A 138 -5.65 -2.59 -7.38
C CYS A 138 -6.44 -3.29 -8.48
N LYS A 139 -6.72 -2.61 -9.59
CA LYS A 139 -7.38 -3.17 -10.77
C LYS A 139 -6.62 -4.37 -11.34
N ALA A 140 -5.30 -4.27 -11.50
CA ALA A 140 -4.47 -5.39 -11.96
C ALA A 140 -4.51 -6.62 -11.03
N HIS A 141 -4.72 -6.37 -9.74
CA HIS A 141 -4.82 -7.39 -8.70
C HIS A 141 -6.28 -7.73 -8.33
N ASN A 142 -7.28 -7.32 -9.12
CA ASN A 142 -8.71 -7.53 -8.84
C ASN A 142 -9.15 -7.06 -7.44
N CYS A 143 -8.52 -6.01 -6.92
CA CYS A 143 -8.85 -5.36 -5.67
C CYS A 143 -9.65 -4.08 -5.96
N GLU A 144 -10.69 -3.83 -5.18
CA GLU A 144 -11.49 -2.60 -5.26
C GLU A 144 -11.03 -1.62 -4.17
N ILE A 145 -10.88 -0.33 -4.50
CA ILE A 145 -10.71 0.73 -3.50
C ILE A 145 -12.06 1.44 -3.35
N VAL A 146 -12.61 1.46 -2.14
CA VAL A 146 -13.85 2.15 -1.81
C VAL A 146 -13.51 3.34 -0.91
N VAL A 147 -13.92 4.53 -1.35
CA VAL A 147 -13.75 5.78 -0.61
C VAL A 147 -15.12 6.25 -0.13
N LEU A 148 -15.28 6.44 1.18
CA LEU A 148 -16.57 6.84 1.75
C LEU A 148 -16.89 8.33 1.56
N ASN A 149 -15.87 9.19 1.59
CA ASN A 149 -16.01 10.64 1.39
C ASN A 149 -14.95 11.15 0.40
N GLN A 150 -15.34 12.05 -0.51
CA GLN A 150 -14.47 12.53 -1.59
C GLN A 150 -13.66 13.79 -1.26
N GLU A 151 -13.93 14.44 -0.12
CA GLU A 151 -13.32 15.74 0.23
C GLU A 151 -12.13 15.60 1.17
N ASP A 152 -11.02 16.25 0.82
CA ASP A 152 -9.83 16.32 1.68
C ASP A 152 -10.00 17.34 2.82
N LYS A 153 -9.33 17.09 3.95
CA LYS A 153 -9.25 18.06 5.05
C LYS A 153 -8.19 19.12 4.78
N GLU A 154 -8.58 20.39 4.78
CA GLU A 154 -7.71 21.56 4.53
C GLU A 154 -6.47 21.58 5.44
N GLU A 155 -6.64 21.32 6.74
CA GLU A 155 -5.53 21.29 7.71
C GLU A 155 -4.44 20.28 7.32
N GLU A 156 -4.84 19.09 6.85
CA GLU A 156 -3.89 18.06 6.44
C GLU A 156 -3.23 18.37 5.09
N LEU A 157 -3.95 19.03 4.17
CA LEU A 157 -3.37 19.52 2.92
C LEU A 157 -2.22 20.50 3.18
N VAL A 158 -2.41 21.43 4.13
CA VAL A 158 -1.36 22.39 4.50
C VAL A 158 -0.18 21.71 5.21
N GLU A 159 -0.42 20.72 6.06
CA GLU A 159 0.66 19.91 6.66
C GLU A 159 1.50 19.17 5.63
N ASP A 160 0.84 18.58 4.63
CA ASP A 160 1.53 17.86 3.56
C ASP A 160 2.28 18.84 2.65
N LEU A 161 1.70 19.99 2.32
CA LEU A 161 2.39 21.06 1.57
C LEU A 161 3.65 21.53 2.31
N MET A 162 3.54 21.80 3.62
CA MET A 162 4.67 22.17 4.47
C MET A 162 5.76 21.11 4.46
N SER A 163 5.39 19.83 4.58
CA SER A 163 6.32 18.71 4.54
C SER A 163 7.04 18.61 3.19
N ALA A 164 6.32 18.84 2.09
CA ALA A 164 6.90 18.89 0.74
C ALA A 164 7.89 20.06 0.61
N LEU A 165 7.50 21.28 1.01
CA LEU A 165 8.35 22.48 0.96
C LEU A 165 9.64 22.31 1.75
N VAL A 166 9.57 21.72 2.96
CA VAL A 166 10.75 21.41 3.77
C VAL A 166 11.66 20.40 3.06
N SER A 167 11.10 19.38 2.42
CA SER A 167 11.89 18.42 1.64
C SER A 167 12.59 19.08 0.45
N PHE A 168 11.89 19.93 -0.29
CA PHE A 168 12.46 20.66 -1.43
C PHE A 168 13.51 21.69 -1.00
N SER A 169 13.28 22.41 0.11
CA SER A 169 14.23 23.43 0.59
C SER A 169 15.58 22.80 0.97
N GLY A 170 15.58 21.64 1.63
CA GLY A 170 16.82 20.90 1.94
C GLY A 170 17.62 20.52 0.68
N LYS A 171 16.94 20.09 -0.38
CA LYS A 171 17.58 19.78 -1.68
C LYS A 171 18.15 21.04 -2.35
N LEU A 172 17.37 22.13 -2.38
CA LEU A 172 17.80 23.40 -2.97
C LEU A 172 19.00 24.00 -2.22
N TYR A 173 19.01 23.88 -0.89
CA TYR A 173 20.13 24.28 -0.05
C TYR A 173 21.40 23.49 -0.41
N GLY A 174 21.30 22.17 -0.53
CA GLY A 174 22.42 21.32 -0.95
C GLY A 174 22.98 21.66 -2.33
N MET A 175 22.11 22.13 -3.25
CA MET A 175 22.51 22.60 -4.59
C MET A 175 22.99 24.06 -4.61
N ARG A 176 23.02 24.77 -3.47
CA ARG A 176 23.33 26.20 -3.35
C ARG A 176 22.49 27.08 -4.30
N SER A 177 21.23 26.69 -4.49
CA SER A 177 20.32 27.40 -5.39
C SER A 177 19.85 28.72 -4.77
N HIS A 178 19.89 29.81 -5.54
CA HIS A 178 19.32 31.11 -5.15
C HIS A 178 17.80 31.04 -4.89
N LYS A 179 17.12 29.98 -5.33
CA LYS A 179 15.68 29.76 -5.08
C LYS A 179 15.39 29.25 -3.66
N TYR A 180 16.41 28.82 -2.91
CA TYR A 180 16.27 28.35 -1.53
C TYR A 180 15.55 29.37 -0.64
N GLU A 181 15.97 30.64 -0.68
CA GLU A 181 15.42 31.68 0.19
C GLU A 181 13.92 31.92 -0.06
N LYS A 182 13.48 31.79 -1.33
CA LYS A 182 12.06 31.91 -1.70
C LYS A 182 11.22 30.77 -1.10
N VAL A 183 11.71 29.53 -1.21
CA VAL A 183 11.00 28.35 -0.68
C VAL A 183 10.98 28.35 0.84
N LYS A 184 12.09 28.77 1.47
CA LYS A 184 12.17 28.94 2.93
C LYS A 184 11.15 29.97 3.43
N LYS A 185 11.10 31.15 2.81
CA LYS A 185 10.13 32.20 3.17
C LYS A 185 8.68 31.72 3.04
N CYS A 186 8.36 31.02 1.95
CA CYS A 186 7.02 30.45 1.75
C CYS A 186 6.65 29.43 2.86
N ALA A 187 7.60 28.59 3.28
CA ALA A 187 7.38 27.67 4.39
C ALA A 187 7.20 28.39 5.75
N GLU A 188 7.88 29.51 5.98
CA GLU A 188 7.70 30.34 7.18
C GLU A 188 6.34 31.04 7.19
N GLU A 189 5.89 31.59 6.06
CA GLU A 189 4.57 32.20 5.90
C GLU A 189 3.44 31.20 6.20
N LEU A 190 3.54 29.98 5.67
CA LEU A 190 2.57 28.91 5.90
C LEU A 190 2.57 28.36 7.35
N LYS A 191 3.71 28.42 8.07
CA LYS A 191 3.73 28.09 9.51
C LYS A 191 2.95 29.10 10.34
N ASN A 192 3.04 30.38 10.00
CA ASN A 192 2.36 31.44 10.74
C ASN A 192 0.84 31.43 10.53
N TRP A 193 0.35 30.70 9.52
CA TRP A 193 -1.08 30.49 9.28
C TRP A 193 -1.71 29.47 10.23
N LYS A 194 -0.90 28.66 10.94
CA LYS A 194 -1.34 27.66 11.93
C LYS A 194 -1.46 28.21 13.36
N ILE A 195 -1.37 29.53 13.56
CA ILE A 195 -1.52 30.23 14.85
C ILE A 195 -2.85 30.98 14.86
#